data_AF-A0A4W3GJG8-F1
#
_entry.id   AF-A0A4W3GJG8-F1
#
_cell.length_a   1.000
_cell.length_b   1.000
_cell.length_c   1.000
_cell.angle_alpha   90.00
_cell.angle_beta   90.00
_cell.angle_gamma   90.00
#
_symmetry.space_group_name_H-M   'P 1'
#
loop_
_entity.id
_entity.type
_entity.pdbx_description
1 polymer ?
#
loop_
_entity_poly.entity_id
_entity_poly.type
_entity_poly.pdbx_seq_one_letter_code
_entity_poly.pdbx_strand_id
1 'polypeptide(L)'
;VSAQIKSWYKHGETWDSKFCTIASTYEECRAECVGLYLCLDHSVLRIFGHEGKDAEDVMYVNWLNMVRAGVLGLEFYTPQSKTWRQ
;
A
#
# COMPACT_ATOMS: atom_id res chain seq x y z
N VAL A 1 -14.11 11.35 20.79
CA VAL A 1 -14.60 12.66 20.31
C VAL A 1 -13.91 12.95 18.98
N SER A 2 -14.66 13.06 17.89
CA SER A 2 -14.06 13.42 16.59
C SER A 2 -13.65 14.88 16.63
N ALA A 3 -12.37 15.18 16.41
CA ALA A 3 -11.91 16.55 16.22
C ALA A 3 -12.52 17.13 14.92
N GLN A 4 -12.72 18.45 14.90
CA GLN A 4 -13.18 19.15 13.69
C GLN A 4 -12.04 19.19 12.65
N ILE A 5 -12.37 18.99 11.38
CA ILE A 5 -11.43 19.09 10.25
C ILE A 5 -10.96 20.54 10.11
N LYS A 6 -9.65 20.75 10.04
CA LYS A 6 -9.01 22.08 9.93
C LYS A 6 -8.22 22.29 8.63
N SER A 7 -8.10 21.28 7.79
CA SER A 7 -7.33 21.33 6.54
C SER A 7 -8.05 20.60 5.40
N TRP A 8 -7.91 21.15 4.19
CA TRP A 8 -8.45 20.63 2.93
C TRP A 8 -7.69 21.24 1.76
N TYR A 9 -7.85 20.70 0.56
CA TYR A 9 -7.29 21.27 -0.67
C TYR A 9 -7.97 22.59 -1.02
N LYS A 10 -7.17 23.59 -1.37
CA LYS A 10 -7.62 24.88 -1.91
C LYS A 10 -7.70 24.82 -3.44
N HIS A 11 -8.23 25.87 -4.05
CA HIS A 11 -8.35 25.97 -5.51
C HIS A 11 -6.98 25.81 -6.19
N GLY A 12 -6.92 24.96 -7.22
CA GLY A 12 -5.70 24.65 -7.97
C GLY A 12 -4.76 23.65 -7.28
N GLU A 13 -5.03 23.25 -6.04
CA GLU A 13 -4.22 22.25 -5.33
C GLU A 13 -4.67 20.83 -5.68
N THR A 14 -3.71 19.97 -6.01
CA THR A 14 -3.88 18.54 -6.29
C THR A 14 -3.09 17.70 -5.27
N TRP A 15 -3.35 16.39 -5.22
CA TRP A 15 -2.56 15.42 -4.45
C TRP A 15 -1.05 15.60 -4.70
N ASP A 16 -0.62 15.54 -5.97
CA ASP A 16 0.79 15.68 -6.35
C ASP A 16 1.38 17.02 -5.92
N SER A 17 0.62 18.11 -6.03
CA SER A 17 1.10 19.44 -5.63
C SER A 17 1.30 19.59 -4.12
N LYS A 18 0.62 18.77 -3.31
CA LYS A 18 0.69 18.82 -1.84
C LYS A 18 1.68 17.85 -1.25
N PHE A 19 1.75 16.65 -1.82
CA PHE A 19 2.59 15.56 -1.33
C PHE A 19 3.93 15.48 -2.08
N CYS A 20 4.06 16.18 -3.22
CA CYS A 20 5.30 16.37 -3.97
C CYS A 20 6.07 15.05 -4.17
N THR A 21 7.27 14.94 -3.61
CA THR A 21 8.19 13.82 -3.81
C THR A 21 7.68 12.50 -3.24
N ILE A 22 6.73 12.51 -2.30
CA ILE A 22 6.16 11.29 -1.72
C ILE A 22 4.76 10.98 -2.25
N ALA A 23 4.21 11.81 -3.15
CA ALA A 23 2.83 11.66 -3.62
C ALA A 23 2.57 10.26 -4.21
N SER A 24 3.44 9.79 -5.11
CA SER A 24 3.31 8.47 -5.73
C SER A 24 3.49 7.36 -4.71
N THR A 25 4.60 7.35 -3.99
CA THR A 25 4.94 6.25 -3.07
C THR A 25 3.98 6.14 -1.90
N TYR A 26 3.42 7.26 -1.43
CA TYR A 26 2.39 7.25 -0.39
C TYR A 26 1.08 6.64 -0.93
N GLU A 27 0.66 7.02 -2.13
CA GLU A 27 -0.58 6.52 -2.72
C GLU A 27 -0.48 5.05 -3.14
N GLU A 28 0.67 4.62 -3.67
CA GLU A 28 0.99 3.22 -3.94
C GLU A 28 0.96 2.39 -2.64
N CYS A 29 1.60 2.88 -1.57
CA CYS A 29 1.56 2.22 -0.27
C CYS A 29 0.11 2.09 0.26
N ARG A 30 -0.71 3.15 0.12
CA ARG A 30 -2.13 3.10 0.47
C ARG A 30 -2.87 2.03 -0.34
N ALA A 31 -2.62 1.94 -1.65
CA ALA A 31 -3.25 0.97 -2.53
C ALA A 31 -2.84 -0.48 -2.18
N GLU A 32 -1.55 -0.74 -1.95
CA GLU A 32 -1.03 -2.05 -1.54
C GLU A 32 -1.61 -2.48 -0.19
N CYS A 33 -1.70 -1.56 0.78
CA CYS A 33 -2.33 -1.83 2.07
C CYS A 33 -3.81 -2.21 1.92
N VAL A 34 -4.54 -1.58 1.00
CA VAL A 34 -5.94 -1.97 0.72
C VAL A 34 -5.99 -3.39 0.14
N GLY A 35 -5.07 -3.76 -0.75
CA GLY A 35 -4.97 -5.12 -1.28
C GLY A 35 -4.74 -6.17 -0.20
N LEU A 36 -3.77 -5.94 0.70
CA LEU A 36 -3.48 -6.83 1.83
C LEU A 36 -4.62 -6.90 2.85
N TYR A 37 -5.34 -5.81 3.04
CA TYR A 37 -6.48 -5.76 3.95
C TYR A 37 -7.67 -6.52 3.39
N LEU A 38 -8.03 -6.26 2.12
CA LEU A 38 -9.19 -6.88 1.48
C LEU A 38 -8.95 -8.34 1.06
N CYS A 39 -7.70 -8.79 0.92
CA CYS A 39 -7.45 -10.22 0.68
C CYS A 39 -7.91 -11.10 1.85
N LEU A 40 -8.13 -10.54 3.03
CA LEU A 40 -8.67 -11.25 4.20
C LEU A 40 -10.18 -11.54 4.10
N ASP A 41 -10.87 -10.90 3.15
CA ASP A 41 -12.27 -11.16 2.89
C ASP A 41 -12.41 -12.35 1.93
N HIS A 42 -12.90 -13.48 2.43
CA HIS A 42 -13.13 -14.68 1.64
C HIS A 42 -14.09 -14.47 0.46
N SER A 43 -14.99 -13.47 0.52
CA SER A 43 -15.85 -13.14 -0.61
C SER A 43 -15.06 -12.56 -1.79
N VAL A 44 -13.99 -11.81 -1.51
CA VAL A 44 -13.06 -11.30 -2.52
C VAL A 44 -12.31 -12.46 -3.16
N LEU A 45 -11.74 -13.37 -2.35
CA LEU A 45 -11.01 -14.53 -2.86
C LEU A 45 -11.88 -15.48 -3.68
N ARG A 46 -13.17 -15.61 -3.32
CA ARG A 46 -14.15 -16.38 -4.10
C ARG A 46 -14.37 -15.81 -5.50
N ILE A 47 -14.33 -14.48 -5.68
CA ILE A 47 -14.43 -13.85 -7.01
C ILE A 47 -13.26 -14.33 -7.90
N PHE A 48 -12.09 -14.54 -7.32
CA PHE A 48 -10.90 -15.07 -8.01
C PHE A 48 -10.85 -16.60 -8.08
N GLY A 49 -11.88 -17.30 -7.58
CA GLY A 49 -11.99 -18.76 -7.67
C GLY A 49 -11.25 -19.53 -6.58
N HIS A 50 -10.88 -18.90 -5.46
CA HIS A 50 -10.20 -19.55 -4.34
C HIS A 50 -11.12 -19.70 -3.12
N GLU A 51 -11.18 -20.90 -2.54
CA GLU A 51 -11.96 -21.20 -1.33
C GLU A 51 -11.21 -22.15 -0.39
N GLY A 52 -11.68 -22.24 0.87
CA GLY A 52 -11.11 -23.14 1.88
C GLY A 52 -9.61 -22.94 2.07
N LYS A 53 -8.87 -24.05 2.08
CA LYS A 53 -7.41 -24.04 2.28
C LYS A 53 -6.66 -23.27 1.20
N ASP A 54 -7.08 -23.35 -0.06
CA ASP A 54 -6.39 -22.65 -1.15
C ASP A 54 -6.47 -21.13 -0.98
N ALA A 55 -7.61 -20.62 -0.46
CA ALA A 55 -7.75 -19.21 -0.11
C ALA A 55 -6.81 -18.80 1.03
N GLU A 56 -6.67 -19.64 2.06
CA GLU A 56 -5.74 -19.41 3.17
C GLU A 56 -4.27 -19.37 2.71
N ASP A 57 -3.88 -20.30 1.83
CA ASP A 57 -2.54 -20.35 1.26
C ASP A 57 -2.26 -19.12 0.38
N VAL A 58 -3.23 -18.65 -0.42
CA VAL A 58 -3.12 -17.40 -1.20
C VAL A 58 -2.94 -16.20 -0.29
N MET A 59 -3.71 -16.07 0.79
CA MET A 59 -3.54 -14.99 1.76
C MET A 59 -2.14 -15.03 2.38
N TYR A 60 -1.71 -16.20 2.84
CA TYR A 60 -0.41 -16.38 3.45
C TYR A 60 0.74 -15.98 2.52
N VAL A 61 0.72 -16.48 1.28
CA VAL A 61 1.76 -16.17 0.27
C VAL A 61 1.72 -14.70 -0.12
N ASN A 62 0.54 -14.08 -0.22
CA ASN A 62 0.43 -12.65 -0.52
C ASN A 62 1.13 -11.79 0.54
N TRP A 63 0.83 -12.05 1.82
CA TRP A 63 1.47 -11.35 2.94
C TRP A 63 2.97 -11.62 3.02
N LEU A 64 3.39 -12.89 2.85
CA LEU A 64 4.80 -13.28 2.87
C LEU A 64 5.59 -12.61 1.74
N ASN A 65 5.01 -12.57 0.54
CA ASN A 65 5.62 -11.90 -0.61
C ASN A 65 5.80 -10.41 -0.36
N MET A 66 4.82 -9.73 0.25
CA MET A 66 4.93 -8.32 0.58
C MET A 66 6.08 -8.03 1.55
N VAL A 67 6.19 -8.78 2.66
CA VAL A 67 7.29 -8.55 3.63
C VAL A 67 8.65 -8.89 3.03
N ARG A 68 8.73 -9.92 2.18
CA ARG A 68 9.95 -10.24 1.42
C ARG A 68 10.32 -9.12 0.46
N ALA A 69 9.34 -8.58 -0.27
CA ALA A 69 9.54 -7.46 -1.18
C ALA A 69 10.02 -6.21 -0.43
N GLY A 70 9.51 -5.93 0.77
CA GLY A 70 10.00 -4.84 1.62
C GLY A 70 11.48 -4.96 1.98
N VAL A 71 11.97 -6.17 2.28
CA VAL A 71 13.40 -6.42 2.54
C VAL A 71 14.23 -6.24 1.26
N LEU A 72 13.78 -6.78 0.13
CA LEU A 72 14.46 -6.62 -1.16
C LEU A 72 14.45 -5.16 -1.64
N GLY A 73 13.41 -4.40 -1.28
CA GLY A 73 13.28 -2.99 -1.60
C GLY A 73 14.46 -2.14 -1.11
N LEU A 74 15.17 -2.59 -0.06
CA LEU A 74 16.38 -1.91 0.43
C LEU A 74 17.47 -1.75 -0.64
N GLU A 75 17.47 -2.55 -1.72
CA GLU A 75 18.34 -2.37 -2.89
C GLU A 75 18.12 -1.01 -3.60
N PHE A 76 16.91 -0.47 -3.53
CA PHE A 76 16.56 0.81 -4.16
C PHE A 76 16.82 2.01 -3.26
N TYR A 77 17.10 1.80 -1.98
CA TYR A 77 17.48 2.87 -1.05
C TYR A 77 18.96 3.25 -1.22
N THR A 78 19.24 4.55 -1.29
CA THR A 78 20.61 5.09 -1.34
C THR A 78 21.01 5.64 0.03
N PRO A 79 21.91 4.99 0.79
CA PRO A 79 22.22 5.39 2.17
C PRO A 79 22.87 6.78 2.29
N GLN A 80 23.70 7.17 1.32
CA GLN A 80 24.47 8.42 1.36
C GLN A 80 23.56 9.65 1.25
N SER A 81 22.59 9.61 0.34
CA SER A 81 21.61 10.67 0.14
C SER A 81 20.35 10.51 0.99
N LYS A 82 20.16 9.34 1.62
CA LYS A 82 18.93 8.94 2.33
C LYS A 82 17.67 9.02 1.47
N THR A 83 17.80 8.63 0.20
CA THR A 83 16.72 8.72 -0.79
C THR A 83 16.32 7.34 -1.29
N TRP A 84 15.01 7.13 -1.47
CA TRP A 84 14.45 6.00 -2.20
C TRP A 84 14.43 6.32 -3.69
N ARG A 85 14.83 5.35 -4.53
CA ARG A 85 14.83 5.47 -6.00
C ARG A 85 13.62 4.81 -6.65
N GLN A 86 12.93 3.97 -5.88
CA GLN A 86 11.68 3.29 -6.18
C GLN A 86 11.01 2.98 -4.84
#